data_AF-A0A2L2ZAT2-F1
#
_entry.id   AF-A0A2L2ZAT2-F1
#
_cell.length_a   1.000
_cell.length_b   1.000
_cell.length_c   1.000
_cell.angle_alpha   90.00
_cell.angle_beta   90.00
_cell.angle_gamma   90.00
#
_symmetry.space_group_name_H-M   'P 1'
#
loop_
_entity.id
_entity.type
_entity.pdbx_description
1 polymer ?
#
loop_
_entity_poly.entity_id
_entity_poly.type
_entity_poly.pdbx_seq_one_letter_code
_entity_poly.pdbx_strand_id
1 'polypeptide(L)' 'MFILLGLVIVAFADECPSNYHYNDCGSACQITCENYKDPLLLCTRICVLGCLCDEVEGYVNT' A
#
# COMPACT_ATOMS: atom_id res chain seq x y z
N MET A 1 -11.71 -1.63 -34.35
CA MET A 1 -10.51 -1.85 -33.51
C MET A 1 -9.93 -0.53 -32.98
N PHE A 2 -10.79 0.39 -32.50
CA PHE A 2 -10.38 1.63 -31.83
C PHE A 2 -11.05 1.79 -30.45
N ILE A 3 -12.08 1.00 -30.16
CA ILE A 3 -12.79 0.99 -28.87
C ILE A 3 -11.96 0.30 -27.78
N LEU A 4 -11.15 -0.71 -28.13
CA LEU A 4 -10.22 -1.37 -27.21
C LEU A 4 -9.08 -0.45 -26.77
N LEU A 5 -8.66 0.50 -27.62
CA LEU A 5 -7.65 1.48 -27.23
C LEU A 5 -8.21 2.37 -26.14
N GLY A 6 -9.42 2.94 -26.31
CA GLY A 6 -10.03 3.86 -25.35
C GLY A 6 -10.28 3.30 -23.94
N LEU A 7 -10.63 2.01 -23.81
CA LEU A 7 -10.83 1.39 -22.50
C LEU A 7 -9.52 1.04 -21.78
N VAL A 8 -8.43 0.83 -22.53
CA VAL A 8 -7.12 0.44 -21.96
C VAL A 8 -6.32 1.67 -21.48
N ILE A 9 -6.63 2.89 -21.95
CA ILE A 9 -5.85 4.10 -21.60
C ILE A 9 -6.26 4.74 -20.26
N VAL A 10 -7.40 4.37 -19.66
CA VAL A 10 -7.96 5.06 -18.47
C VAL A 10 -7.95 4.15 -17.24
N ALA A 11 -6.90 3.36 -17.06
CA ALA A 11 -6.65 2.64 -15.81
C ALA A 11 -5.16 2.59 -15.47
N PHE A 12 -4.52 3.76 -15.46
CA PHE A 12 -3.27 3.97 -14.73
C PHE A 12 -3.54 4.97 -13.61
N ALA A 13 -4.56 4.70 -12.80
CA ALA A 13 -4.54 5.25 -11.45
C ALA A 13 -3.54 4.38 -10.70
N ASP A 14 -2.43 4.95 -10.24
CA ASP A 14 -1.52 4.34 -9.26
C ASP A 14 -2.29 4.18 -7.93
N GLU A 15 -3.33 3.36 -7.95
CA GLU A 15 -4.09 2.95 -6.79
C GLU A 15 -3.27 1.91 -6.05
N CYS A 16 -3.30 1.98 -4.72
CA CYS A 16 -2.60 1.00 -3.91
C CYS A 16 -3.08 -0.42 -4.23
N PRO A 17 -2.18 -1.43 -4.17
CA PRO A 17 -2.57 -2.82 -4.31
C PRO A 17 -3.69 -3.20 -3.32
N SER A 18 -4.44 -4.26 -3.60
CA SER A 18 -5.44 -4.76 -2.66
C SER A 18 -4.85 -4.99 -1.25
N ASN A 19 -5.59 -4.60 -0.21
CA ASN A 19 -5.17 -4.59 1.20
C ASN A 19 -4.13 -3.53 1.56
N TYR A 20 -3.96 -2.52 0.71
CA TYR A 20 -3.15 -1.35 1.01
C TYR A 20 -3.97 -0.07 0.82
N HIS A 21 -3.73 0.92 1.67
CA HIS A 21 -4.28 2.27 1.53
C HIS A 21 -3.15 3.28 1.32
N TYR A 22 -3.43 4.33 0.55
CA TYR A 22 -2.48 5.44 0.40
C TYR A 22 -2.46 6.29 1.68
N ASN A 23 -1.27 6.62 2.15
CA ASN A 23 -1.05 7.52 3.26
C ASN A 23 0.02 8.56 2.90
N ASP A 24 -0.27 9.82 3.17
CA ASP A 24 0.63 10.96 2.98
C ASP A 24 1.61 11.16 4.16
N CYS A 25 1.38 10.52 5.29
CA CYS A 25 2.32 10.42 6.39
C CYS A 25 2.29 9.03 7.05
N GLY A 26 2.88 8.04 6.37
CA GLY A 26 3.16 6.72 6.94
C GLY A 26 4.42 6.68 7.79
N SER A 27 4.56 5.63 8.61
CA SER A 27 5.76 5.34 9.41
C SER A 27 7.00 5.15 8.53
N ALA A 28 8.19 5.50 9.02
CA ALA A 28 9.46 5.17 8.35
C ALA A 28 9.80 3.67 8.38
N CYS A 29 9.23 2.94 9.34
CA CYS A 29 9.23 1.48 9.35
C CYS A 29 7.81 1.02 9.09
N GLN A 30 7.42 1.06 7.83
CA GLN A 30 6.10 0.57 7.43
C GLN A 30 6.06 -0.93 7.72
N ILE A 31 5.03 -1.35 8.45
CA ILE A 31 4.71 -2.76 8.57
C ILE A 31 4.09 -3.17 7.23
N THR A 32 4.77 -4.04 6.49
CA THR A 32 4.21 -4.63 5.27
C THR A 32 3.44 -5.89 5.63
N CYS A 33 2.55 -6.33 4.73
CA CYS A 33 1.85 -7.60 4.93
C CYS A 33 2.81 -8.82 4.93
N GLU A 34 4.07 -8.63 4.54
CA GLU A 34 5.13 -9.64 4.58
C GLU A 34 5.95 -9.61 5.88
N ASN A 35 6.07 -8.45 6.53
CA ASN A 35 6.93 -8.25 7.72
C ASN A 35 6.15 -7.93 9.02
N TYR A 36 4.84 -8.20 9.05
CA TYR A 36 4.03 -7.95 10.23
C TYR A 36 4.40 -8.80 11.46
N LYS A 37 5.10 -9.92 11.25
CA LYS A 37 5.55 -10.81 12.34
C LYS A 37 6.84 -10.35 13.02
N ASP A 38 7.63 -9.48 12.40
CA ASP A 38 8.90 -8.99 12.95
C ASP A 38 9.11 -7.50 12.65
N PRO A 39 8.27 -6.61 13.23
CA PRO A 39 8.37 -5.20 12.96
C PRO A 39 9.65 -4.61 13.56
N LEU A 40 10.26 -3.67 12.84
CA LEU A 40 11.40 -2.91 13.34
C LEU A 40 10.99 -2.13 14.60
N LEU A 41 11.73 -2.34 15.69
CA LEU A 41 11.48 -1.72 17.01
C LEU A 41 11.92 -0.25 17.10
N LEU A 42 12.79 0.21 16.20
CA LEU A 42 13.37 1.54 16.22
C LEU A 42 13.26 2.21 14.85
N CYS A 43 12.55 3.33 14.81
CA CYS A 43 12.21 4.05 13.60
C CYS A 43 12.47 5.54 13.74
N THR A 44 13.01 6.16 12.70
CA THR A 44 13.13 7.61 12.64
C THR A 44 11.74 8.24 12.54
N ARG A 45 11.51 9.34 13.27
CA ARG A 45 10.25 10.09 13.23
C ARG A 45 10.18 10.99 12.00
N ILE A 46 10.00 10.37 10.83
CA ILE A 46 9.74 11.05 9.56
C ILE A 46 8.48 10.48 8.92
N CYS A 47 7.76 11.32 8.18
CA CYS A 47 6.65 10.88 7.33
C CYS A 47 7.19 10.26 6.05
N VAL A 48 6.70 9.08 5.69
CA VAL A 48 6.96 8.44 4.40
C VAL A 48 5.64 8.32 3.63
N LEU A 49 5.60 8.90 2.44
CA LEU A 49 4.44 8.85 1.56
C LEU A 49 4.40 7.52 0.81
N GLY A 50 3.22 6.92 0.70
CA GLY A 50 3.03 5.72 -0.12
C GLY A 50 1.87 4.84 0.34
N CYS A 51 1.85 3.62 -0.20
CA CYS A 51 0.84 2.61 0.13
C CYS A 51 1.27 1.82 1.38
N LEU A 52 0.41 1.82 2.40
CA LEU A 52 0.59 1.08 3.65
C LEU A 52 -0.36 -0.12 3.69
N CYS A 53 0.08 -1.24 4.29
CA CYS A 53 -0.79 -2.39 4.51
C CYS A 53 -1.93 -1.97 5.45
N ASP A 54 -3.17 -2.30 5.11
CA ASP A 54 -4.33 -2.03 5.96
C ASP A 54 -4.20 -2.83 7.24
N GLU A 55 -4.07 -2.15 8.39
CA GLU A 55 -4.00 -2.82 9.69
C GLU A 55 -5.28 -3.61 10.01
N VAL A 56 -6.42 -3.27 9.39
CA VAL A 56 -7.74 -3.88 9.66
C VAL A 56 -7.98 -5.16 8.83
N GLU A 57 -7.38 -5.26 7.65
CA GLU A 57 -7.50 -6.43 6.71
C GLU A 57 -6.17 -7.21 6.58
N GLY A 58 -5.07 -6.68 7.12
CA GLY A 58 -3.73 -7.24 7.14
C GLY A 58 -3.44 -8.19 8.32
N TYR A 59 -4.41 -8.42 9.20
CA TYR A 59 -4.41 -9.65 9.99
C TYR A 59 -4.85 -10.77 9.07
N VAL A 60 -3.88 -11.46 8.44
CA VAL A 60 -4.12 -12.71 7.71
C VAL A 60 -5.22 -13.55 8.38
N ASN A 61 -6.42 -13.56 7.81
CA ASN A 61 -7.43 -14.54 8.18
C ASN A 61 -7.15 -15.78 7.33
N THR A 62 -6.22 -16.60 7.81
CA THR A 62 -6.23 -18.04 7.54
C THR A 62 -6.91 -18.72 8.72
#